data_AF-A0A1I1YGY6-F1
#
_entry.id   AF-A0A1I1YGY6-F1
#
_cell.length_a   1.000
_cell.length_b   1.000
_cell.length_c   1.000
_cell.angle_alpha   90.00
_cell.angle_beta   90.00
_cell.angle_gamma   90.00
#
_symmetry.space_group_name_H-M   'P 1'
#
loop_
_entity.id
_entity.type
_entity.pdbx_description
1 polymer ?
#
loop_
_entity_poly.entity_id
_entity_poly.type
_entity_poly.pdbx_seq_one_letter_code
_entity_poly.pdbx_strand_id
1 'polypeptide(L)'
;MSKITKGLLAGAVVVSLFATMGCGGGDKKKEEPKPATTTTTQKQDKAPEVKQAKVKPVPKSSLYRYALHLDDVNKLPPMTDEVIKEFEKQAKPIKIAEKDPKKHRTGIWTFNSAPQRKGAQVYTYRWTAELDGHHDSQFENDKGKKINEQHFAHIEMTTDGKTEKLRSVRVVKYHVTKETGEKGKLEELYKQTYK
;
A
#
# COMPACT_ATOMS: atom_id res chain seq x y z
N MET A 1 -55.83 1.01 41.78
CA MET A 1 -54.89 2.15 41.75
C MET A 1 -54.83 2.70 40.33
N SER A 2 -54.72 4.03 40.17
CA SER A 2 -54.52 4.80 38.92
C SER A 2 -55.45 4.57 37.71
N LYS A 3 -55.36 5.47 36.72
CA LYS A 3 -56.15 5.57 35.47
C LYS A 3 -55.22 5.97 34.30
N ILE A 4 -55.78 6.16 33.10
CA ILE A 4 -55.19 6.77 31.88
C ILE A 4 -54.27 5.78 31.12
N THR A 5 -54.50 5.27 29.89
CA THR A 5 -55.38 5.57 28.72
C THR A 5 -54.75 6.40 27.59
N LYS A 6 -54.45 5.74 26.45
CA LYS A 6 -54.03 6.28 25.12
C LYS A 6 -52.67 7.03 25.11
N GLY A 7 -51.89 7.08 24.03
CA GLY A 7 -52.04 6.51 22.67
C GLY A 7 -52.08 7.59 21.59
N LEU A 8 -51.09 7.60 20.68
CA LEU A 8 -51.05 8.47 19.49
C LEU A 8 -50.30 7.80 18.32
N LEU A 9 -50.59 8.21 17.09
CA LEU A 9 -50.13 7.57 15.85
C LEU A 9 -49.78 8.65 14.79
N ALA A 10 -49.03 8.23 13.75
CA ALA A 10 -48.84 8.90 12.45
C ALA A 10 -48.04 10.22 12.41
N GLY A 11 -47.47 10.50 11.24
CA GLY A 11 -46.64 11.68 10.97
C GLY A 11 -45.66 11.49 9.81
N ALA A 12 -46.17 11.34 8.58
CA ALA A 12 -45.36 11.26 7.35
C ALA A 12 -45.71 12.40 6.39
N VAL A 13 -44.70 13.07 5.83
CA VAL A 13 -44.84 14.13 4.83
C VAL A 13 -43.75 13.99 3.76
N VAL A 14 -44.11 14.29 2.51
CA VAL A 14 -43.29 14.27 1.28
C VAL A 14 -43.49 15.63 0.58
N VAL A 15 -42.91 15.85 -0.62
CA VAL A 15 -43.12 16.99 -1.55
C VAL A 15 -42.19 18.20 -1.27
N SER A 16 -41.50 18.79 -2.26
CA SER A 16 -41.12 18.30 -3.61
C SER A 16 -39.94 19.08 -4.21
N LEU A 17 -39.51 18.63 -5.39
CA LEU A 17 -38.63 19.33 -6.32
C LEU A 17 -39.15 20.73 -6.70
N PHE A 18 -38.22 21.65 -7.00
CA PHE A 18 -38.41 22.69 -8.02
C PHE A 18 -37.14 22.78 -8.88
N ALA A 19 -37.33 22.85 -10.19
CA ALA A 19 -36.28 23.15 -11.16
C ALA A 19 -36.81 24.20 -12.13
N THR A 20 -35.99 25.19 -12.48
CA THR A 20 -36.31 26.20 -13.48
C THR A 20 -35.23 26.22 -14.56
N MET A 21 -35.66 26.11 -15.82
CA MET A 21 -34.81 26.30 -16.98
C MET A 21 -34.47 27.79 -17.16
N GLY A 22 -33.33 28.10 -17.81
CA GLY A 22 -32.92 29.48 -18.05
C GLY A 22 -31.68 29.59 -18.94
N CYS A 23 -31.78 29.17 -20.20
CA CYS A 23 -30.72 29.37 -21.20
C CYS A 23 -30.94 30.68 -21.97
N GLY A 24 -29.88 31.47 -22.18
CA GLY A 24 -29.92 32.69 -22.99
C GLY A 24 -28.64 33.49 -22.91
N GLY A 25 -27.93 33.66 -24.03
CA GLY A 25 -26.76 34.52 -24.14
C GLY A 25 -27.11 35.94 -24.60
N GLY A 26 -26.33 36.95 -24.18
CA GLY A 26 -26.53 38.35 -24.55
C GLY A 26 -25.28 39.19 -24.29
N ASP A 27 -24.86 39.96 -25.29
CA ASP A 27 -23.50 40.45 -25.49
C ASP A 27 -23.27 41.92 -25.02
N LYS A 28 -22.00 42.28 -24.71
CA LYS A 28 -21.33 43.61 -24.78
C LYS A 28 -21.39 44.69 -23.66
N LYS A 29 -20.16 45.20 -23.35
CA LYS A 29 -19.71 46.53 -22.83
C LYS A 29 -19.96 46.88 -21.34
N LYS A 30 -18.93 47.21 -20.54
CA LYS A 30 -18.14 48.49 -20.34
C LYS A 30 -18.94 49.58 -19.61
N GLU A 31 -18.41 50.36 -18.65
CA GLU A 31 -17.03 50.87 -18.46
C GLU A 31 -16.59 50.99 -16.95
N GLU A 32 -15.45 51.65 -16.65
CA GLU A 32 -14.75 51.77 -15.33
C GLU A 32 -15.14 53.08 -14.55
N PRO A 33 -14.49 53.59 -13.44
CA PRO A 33 -13.30 53.14 -12.66
C PRO A 33 -13.33 53.29 -11.10
N LYS A 34 -12.13 53.15 -10.49
CA LYS A 34 -11.74 53.06 -9.06
C LYS A 34 -12.06 54.29 -8.17
N PRO A 35 -11.87 54.16 -6.83
CA PRO A 35 -10.69 54.79 -6.21
C PRO A 35 -9.81 53.86 -5.34
N ALA A 36 -8.60 54.33 -4.99
CA ALA A 36 -7.76 53.81 -3.90
C ALA A 36 -8.13 54.52 -2.57
N THR A 37 -7.68 54.16 -1.35
CA THR A 37 -6.52 53.36 -0.90
C THR A 37 -6.96 52.44 0.28
N THR A 38 -6.24 51.98 1.32
CA THR A 38 -4.92 52.28 1.95
C THR A 38 -4.27 50.98 2.48
N THR A 39 -2.95 50.95 2.63
CA THR A 39 -2.17 49.81 3.17
C THR A 39 -2.55 49.39 4.60
N THR A 40 -2.68 48.09 4.85
CA THR A 40 -2.28 47.45 6.11
C THR A 40 -1.84 46.01 5.84
N THR A 41 -0.57 45.71 6.12
CA THR A 41 0.03 44.40 5.82
C THR A 41 -0.39 43.35 6.85
N GLN A 42 -1.50 42.63 6.61
CA GLN A 42 -1.78 41.40 7.35
C GLN A 42 -0.79 40.31 6.94
N LYS A 43 0.36 40.29 7.62
CA LYS A 43 1.36 39.23 7.60
C LYS A 43 0.74 37.98 8.23
N GLN A 44 0.01 37.22 7.41
CA GLN A 44 -0.57 35.94 7.82
C GLN A 44 0.55 34.92 7.98
N ASP A 45 1.19 34.96 9.15
CA ASP A 45 2.31 34.10 9.49
C ASP A 45 1.89 32.64 9.39
N LYS A 46 2.37 31.97 8.34
CA LYS A 46 2.30 30.52 8.22
C LYS A 46 3.08 29.95 9.39
N ALA A 47 2.35 29.47 10.41
CA ALA A 47 2.93 28.68 11.48
C ALA A 47 3.85 27.63 10.85
N PRO A 48 5.14 27.55 11.25
CA PRO A 48 6.09 26.68 10.58
C PRO A 48 5.59 25.25 10.70
N GLU A 49 5.26 24.64 9.55
CA GLU A 49 4.82 23.25 9.50
C GLU A 49 5.93 22.40 10.12
N VAL A 50 5.68 21.92 11.34
CA VAL A 50 6.67 21.17 12.11
C VAL A 50 6.86 19.84 11.39
N LYS A 51 7.89 19.79 10.54
CA LYS A 51 8.32 18.60 9.81
C LYS A 51 8.74 17.54 10.81
N GLN A 52 7.77 16.78 11.31
CA GLN A 52 7.98 15.65 12.20
C GLN A 52 9.04 14.75 11.56
N ALA A 53 10.14 14.52 12.29
CA ALA A 53 11.26 13.74 11.79
C ALA A 53 10.74 12.33 11.47
N LYS A 54 10.83 11.91 10.21
CA LYS A 54 10.27 10.65 9.71
C LYS A 54 10.92 9.46 10.43
N VAL A 55 10.19 8.88 11.39
CA VAL A 55 10.68 7.78 12.23
C VAL A 55 10.68 6.48 11.43
N LYS A 56 11.87 6.09 10.96
CA LYS A 56 12.02 4.84 10.19
C LYS A 56 11.75 3.61 11.08
N PRO A 57 10.94 2.65 10.63
CA PRO A 57 10.68 1.41 11.37
C PRO A 57 11.93 0.53 11.48
N VAL A 58 12.14 -0.11 12.63
CA VAL A 58 13.22 -1.07 12.89
C VAL A 58 12.72 -2.51 12.61
N PRO A 59 13.42 -3.33 11.82
CA PRO A 59 12.98 -4.71 11.54
C PRO A 59 12.97 -5.59 12.80
N LYS A 60 11.98 -6.49 12.91
CA LYS A 60 11.91 -7.49 14.00
C LYS A 60 12.76 -8.74 13.75
N SER A 61 13.33 -8.89 12.56
CA SER A 61 14.22 -10.00 12.19
C SER A 61 15.35 -9.48 11.31
N SER A 62 16.55 -10.05 11.47
CA SER A 62 17.74 -9.74 10.67
C SER A 62 17.63 -10.21 9.21
N LEU A 63 16.65 -11.07 8.88
CA LEU A 63 16.46 -11.58 7.53
C LEU A 63 15.73 -10.60 6.59
N TYR A 64 15.19 -9.48 7.10
CA TYR A 64 14.54 -8.47 6.27
C TYR A 64 14.87 -7.02 6.64
N ARG A 65 14.68 -6.13 5.66
CA ARG A 65 14.64 -4.67 5.81
C ARG A 65 13.30 -4.13 5.33
N TYR A 66 12.90 -2.94 5.77
CA TYR A 66 11.77 -2.23 5.15
C TYR A 66 12.18 -1.60 3.81
N ALA A 67 11.25 -1.51 2.86
CA ALA A 67 11.42 -0.73 1.65
C ALA A 67 11.63 0.77 1.97
N LEU A 68 12.44 1.46 1.18
CA LEU A 68 12.87 2.85 1.47
C LEU A 68 11.73 3.89 1.49
N HIS A 69 10.55 3.55 0.94
CA HIS A 69 9.35 4.38 0.95
C HIS A 69 8.46 4.17 2.20
N LEU A 70 8.82 3.26 3.12
CA LEU A 70 8.10 3.01 4.35
C LEU A 70 8.71 3.83 5.50
N ASP A 71 8.05 4.92 5.84
CA ASP A 71 8.53 5.99 6.72
C ASP A 71 7.60 6.32 7.90
N ASP A 72 6.47 5.62 8.01
CA ASP A 72 5.49 5.77 9.09
C ASP A 72 5.06 4.39 9.63
N VAL A 73 5.51 4.09 10.85
CA VAL A 73 5.21 2.85 11.58
C VAL A 73 3.69 2.63 11.74
N ASN A 74 2.90 3.70 11.89
CA ASN A 74 1.46 3.63 12.16
C ASN A 74 0.64 3.21 10.93
N LYS A 75 1.24 3.21 9.75
CA LYS A 75 0.65 2.74 8.49
C LYS A 75 1.03 1.30 8.15
N LEU A 76 1.89 0.65 8.95
CA LEU A 76 2.26 -0.75 8.76
C LEU A 76 1.28 -1.69 9.45
N PRO A 77 1.08 -2.92 8.93
CA PRO A 77 0.32 -3.93 9.65
C PRO A 77 1.05 -4.36 10.95
N PRO A 78 0.33 -4.77 12.01
CA PRO A 78 0.94 -5.24 13.25
C PRO A 78 1.92 -6.39 13.02
N MET A 79 3.19 -6.18 13.36
CA MET A 79 4.25 -7.16 13.13
C MET A 79 4.35 -8.11 14.34
N THR A 80 3.46 -9.10 14.42
CA THR A 80 3.41 -10.06 15.53
C THR A 80 4.55 -11.06 15.47
N ASP A 81 4.84 -11.69 16.61
CA ASP A 81 5.92 -12.69 16.70
C ASP A 81 5.54 -14.00 16.00
N GLU A 82 4.23 -14.29 15.84
CA GLU A 82 3.72 -15.37 14.97
C GLU A 82 4.09 -15.10 13.50
N VAL A 83 3.76 -13.89 13.02
CA VAL A 83 4.09 -13.46 11.64
C VAL A 83 5.58 -13.51 11.38
N ILE A 84 6.42 -13.06 12.32
CA ILE A 84 7.88 -13.10 12.17
C ILE A 84 8.41 -14.54 12.18
N LYS A 85 7.95 -15.42 13.09
CA LYS A 85 8.39 -16.82 13.14
C LYS A 85 8.08 -17.58 11.85
N GLU A 86 6.87 -17.40 11.31
CA GLU A 86 6.47 -18.04 10.06
C GLU A 86 7.17 -17.42 8.84
N PHE A 87 7.35 -16.09 8.78
CA PHE A 87 8.22 -15.46 7.77
C PHE A 87 9.63 -16.05 7.80
N GLU A 88 10.28 -16.12 8.96
CA GLU A 88 11.64 -16.67 9.07
C GLU A 88 11.72 -18.14 8.64
N LYS A 89 10.73 -18.96 9.02
CA LYS A 89 10.61 -20.37 8.64
C LYS A 89 10.56 -20.54 7.11
N GLN A 90 9.82 -19.69 6.41
CA GLN A 90 9.72 -19.73 4.94
C GLN A 90 10.91 -19.04 4.24
N ALA A 91 11.53 -18.04 4.86
CA ALA A 91 12.65 -17.28 4.30
C ALA A 91 14.00 -18.02 4.36
N LYS A 92 14.29 -18.73 5.46
CA LYS A 92 15.57 -19.43 5.70
C LYS A 92 15.97 -20.48 4.64
N PRO A 93 15.07 -21.32 4.08
CA PRO A 93 15.47 -22.29 3.06
C PRO A 93 15.66 -21.70 1.66
N ILE A 94 15.30 -20.44 1.43
CA ILE A 94 15.35 -19.81 0.11
C ILE A 94 16.72 -19.17 -0.11
N LYS A 95 17.47 -19.67 -1.10
CA LYS A 95 18.75 -19.09 -1.52
C LYS A 95 18.53 -17.76 -2.24
N ILE A 96 18.69 -16.68 -1.48
CA ILE A 96 18.65 -15.31 -2.00
C ILE A 96 20.04 -14.89 -2.51
N ALA A 97 20.05 -13.99 -3.49
CA ALA A 97 21.24 -13.45 -4.09
C ALA A 97 22.14 -12.72 -3.09
N GLU A 98 23.46 -12.82 -3.23
CA GLU A 98 24.41 -12.06 -2.42
C GLU A 98 24.28 -10.53 -2.62
N LYS A 99 24.76 -9.77 -1.63
CA LYS A 99 24.79 -8.30 -1.66
C LYS A 99 25.84 -7.81 -2.65
N ASP A 100 25.40 -7.15 -3.71
CA ASP A 100 26.25 -6.63 -4.78
C ASP A 100 25.84 -5.18 -5.12
N PRO A 101 26.56 -4.18 -4.59
CA PRO A 101 26.25 -2.77 -4.86
C PRO A 101 26.33 -2.38 -6.34
N LYS A 102 27.14 -3.07 -7.16
CA LYS A 102 27.31 -2.77 -8.59
C LYS A 102 26.07 -3.20 -9.40
N LYS A 103 25.44 -4.32 -9.01
CA LYS A 103 24.15 -4.78 -9.56
C LYS A 103 22.94 -4.31 -8.74
N HIS A 104 23.12 -3.38 -7.80
CA HIS A 104 22.12 -2.92 -6.82
C HIS A 104 21.46 -4.03 -5.96
N ARG A 105 22.04 -5.24 -5.93
CA ARG A 105 21.52 -6.39 -5.18
C ARG A 105 21.75 -6.22 -3.68
N THR A 106 20.78 -6.66 -2.89
CA THR A 106 20.64 -6.22 -1.50
C THR A 106 21.14 -7.23 -0.47
N GLY A 107 21.20 -8.52 -0.82
CA GLY A 107 21.57 -9.61 0.10
C GLY A 107 20.51 -9.95 1.16
N ILE A 108 19.28 -9.44 1.05
CA ILE A 108 18.28 -9.50 2.14
C ILE A 108 16.85 -9.35 1.60
N TRP A 109 15.87 -9.94 2.30
CA TRP A 109 14.46 -9.71 1.99
C TRP A 109 14.08 -8.24 2.21
N THR A 110 13.27 -7.67 1.32
CA THR A 110 12.69 -6.34 1.49
C THR A 110 11.19 -6.48 1.75
N PHE A 111 10.73 -6.08 2.94
CA PHE A 111 9.31 -5.92 3.25
C PHE A 111 8.75 -4.74 2.46
N ASN A 112 7.75 -5.01 1.64
CA ASN A 112 7.14 -4.07 0.71
C ASN A 112 5.61 -4.22 0.66
N SER A 113 4.99 -4.58 1.79
CA SER A 113 3.53 -4.54 1.90
C SER A 113 3.02 -3.10 1.84
N ALA A 114 1.83 -2.92 1.30
CA ALA A 114 1.20 -1.61 1.18
C ALA A 114 0.78 -1.04 2.56
N PRO A 115 0.77 0.29 2.70
CA PRO A 115 0.14 0.98 3.84
C PRO A 115 -1.29 0.49 4.11
N GLN A 116 -1.59 0.20 5.37
CA GLN A 116 -2.87 -0.36 5.81
C GLN A 116 -3.49 0.48 6.92
N ARG A 117 -4.83 0.49 6.98
CA ARG A 117 -5.58 1.19 8.02
C ARG A 117 -5.58 0.35 9.30
N LYS A 118 -5.29 0.97 10.45
CA LYS A 118 -5.47 0.34 11.77
C LYS A 118 -6.92 -0.13 11.91
N GLY A 119 -7.11 -1.40 12.28
CA GLY A 119 -8.44 -2.03 12.34
C GLY A 119 -9.00 -2.52 11.00
N ALA A 120 -8.16 -2.66 9.96
CA ALA A 120 -8.53 -3.42 8.76
C ALA A 120 -8.92 -4.86 9.13
N GLN A 121 -9.93 -5.44 8.48
CA GLN A 121 -10.45 -6.78 8.83
C GLN A 121 -9.46 -7.93 8.57
N VAL A 122 -8.49 -7.69 7.69
CA VAL A 122 -7.37 -8.57 7.36
C VAL A 122 -6.16 -7.67 7.20
N TYR A 123 -5.03 -8.07 7.78
CA TYR A 123 -3.73 -7.45 7.44
C TYR A 123 -2.99 -8.34 6.46
N THR A 124 -2.26 -7.72 5.54
CA THR A 124 -1.48 -8.37 4.48
C THR A 124 -0.01 -8.00 4.63
N TYR A 125 0.87 -8.98 4.47
CA TYR A 125 2.31 -8.84 4.57
C TYR A 125 2.94 -9.38 3.28
N ARG A 126 3.91 -8.64 2.73
CA ARG A 126 4.70 -9.09 1.59
C ARG A 126 6.17 -8.78 1.84
N TRP A 127 7.00 -9.79 1.68
CA TRP A 127 8.45 -9.67 1.53
C TRP A 127 8.84 -10.09 0.12
N THR A 128 9.86 -9.45 -0.43
CA THR A 128 10.43 -9.78 -1.74
C THR A 128 11.94 -9.95 -1.61
N ALA A 129 12.49 -10.99 -2.23
CA ALA A 129 13.92 -11.16 -2.41
C ALA A 129 14.26 -11.54 -3.86
N GLU A 130 15.47 -11.20 -4.27
CA GLU A 130 16.08 -11.66 -5.52
C GLU A 130 16.80 -12.99 -5.24
N LEU A 131 16.71 -13.95 -6.16
CA LEU A 131 17.22 -15.31 -5.96
C LEU A 131 18.61 -15.50 -6.55
N ASP A 132 19.39 -16.38 -5.91
CA ASP A 132 20.73 -16.73 -6.34
C ASP A 132 20.75 -17.59 -7.62
N GLY A 133 21.91 -17.69 -8.28
CA GLY A 133 22.17 -18.58 -9.41
C GLY A 133 21.54 -18.19 -10.75
N HIS A 134 20.50 -17.36 -10.76
CA HIS A 134 19.75 -16.97 -11.96
C HIS A 134 19.66 -15.43 -12.13
N HIS A 135 20.83 -14.81 -12.29
CA HIS A 135 20.98 -13.44 -12.77
C HIS A 135 21.67 -13.44 -14.13
N ASP A 136 21.16 -12.68 -15.09
CA ASP A 136 21.83 -12.45 -16.38
C ASP A 136 22.09 -13.76 -17.17
N SER A 137 21.33 -14.82 -16.86
CA SER A 137 21.27 -16.03 -17.67
C SER A 137 20.59 -15.65 -18.98
N GLN A 138 21.37 -15.66 -20.07
CA GLN A 138 20.85 -15.41 -21.41
C GLN A 138 20.05 -16.63 -21.86
N PHE A 139 18.74 -16.56 -21.74
CA PHE A 139 17.83 -17.54 -22.33
C PHE A 139 17.52 -17.15 -23.76
N GLU A 140 17.42 -18.15 -24.64
CA GLU A 140 16.90 -17.96 -25.99
C GLU A 140 15.40 -18.24 -25.96
N ASN A 141 14.59 -17.26 -26.37
CA ASN A 141 13.13 -17.41 -26.38
C ASN A 141 12.64 -18.19 -27.62
N ASP A 142 11.32 -18.35 -27.72
CA ASP A 142 10.59 -18.98 -28.82
C ASP A 142 10.86 -18.39 -30.23
N LYS A 143 11.59 -17.27 -30.31
CA LYS A 143 11.89 -16.49 -31.52
C LYS A 143 13.40 -16.33 -31.76
N GLY A 144 14.25 -17.14 -31.10
CA GLY A 144 15.71 -17.05 -31.26
C GLY A 144 16.35 -15.81 -30.62
N LYS A 145 15.60 -15.05 -29.82
CA LYS A 145 16.11 -13.83 -29.17
C LYS A 145 16.67 -14.16 -27.79
N LYS A 146 17.94 -13.80 -27.58
CA LYS A 146 18.56 -13.73 -26.26
C LYS A 146 17.87 -12.67 -25.37
N ILE A 147 17.39 -13.10 -24.22
CA ILE A 147 16.78 -12.27 -23.18
C ILE A 147 17.47 -12.52 -21.84
N ASN A 148 17.53 -11.51 -20.96
CA ASN A 148 18.13 -11.65 -19.64
C ASN A 148 17.03 -11.76 -18.58
N GLU A 149 16.95 -12.88 -17.89
CA GLU A 149 16.00 -13.05 -16.78
C GLU A 149 16.62 -12.64 -15.43
N GLN A 150 15.73 -12.28 -14.50
CA GLN A 150 16.04 -11.99 -13.10
C GLN A 150 15.01 -12.69 -12.21
N HIS A 151 15.46 -13.61 -11.36
CA HIS A 151 14.56 -14.43 -10.56
C HIS A 151 14.32 -13.84 -9.18
N PHE A 152 13.08 -13.94 -8.71
CA PHE A 152 12.61 -13.38 -7.45
C PHE A 152 11.74 -14.38 -6.71
N ALA A 153 11.64 -14.21 -5.39
CA ALA A 153 10.60 -14.82 -4.57
C ALA A 153 9.81 -13.78 -3.80
N HIS A 154 8.52 -14.07 -3.58
CA HIS A 154 7.69 -13.41 -2.59
C HIS A 154 7.31 -14.39 -1.47
N ILE A 155 7.29 -13.88 -0.23
CA ILE A 155 6.52 -14.47 0.87
C ILE A 155 5.34 -13.53 1.10
N GLU A 156 4.13 -14.05 0.93
CA GLU A 156 2.87 -13.34 1.12
C GLU A 156 2.13 -13.99 2.29
N MET A 157 1.68 -13.19 3.27
CA MET A 157 0.97 -13.68 4.44
C MET A 157 -0.26 -12.81 4.71
N THR A 158 -1.29 -13.39 5.32
CA THR A 158 -2.43 -12.62 5.85
C THR A 158 -2.73 -13.00 7.28
N THR A 159 -3.19 -12.05 8.10
CA THR A 159 -3.68 -12.26 9.46
C THR A 159 -5.09 -11.71 9.65
N ASP A 160 -5.79 -12.20 10.67
CA ASP A 160 -7.06 -11.65 11.11
C ASP A 160 -6.90 -10.27 11.76
N GLY A 161 -7.74 -9.31 11.36
CA GLY A 161 -7.64 -7.91 11.79
C GLY A 161 -7.93 -7.62 13.26
N LYS A 162 -8.56 -8.55 13.99
CA LYS A 162 -8.98 -8.38 15.39
C LYS A 162 -8.16 -9.22 16.36
N THR A 163 -7.74 -10.40 15.94
CA THR A 163 -7.01 -11.39 16.75
C THR A 163 -5.54 -11.53 16.35
N GLU A 164 -5.13 -10.89 15.26
CA GLU A 164 -3.77 -10.88 14.66
C GLU A 164 -3.21 -12.27 14.29
N LYS A 165 -4.04 -13.32 14.43
CA LYS A 165 -3.73 -14.71 14.08
C LYS A 165 -3.52 -14.89 12.58
N LEU A 166 -2.60 -15.77 12.22
CA LEU A 166 -2.31 -16.14 10.84
C LEU A 166 -3.53 -16.77 10.15
N ARG A 167 -3.89 -16.27 8.96
CA ARG A 167 -4.97 -16.76 8.09
C ARG A 167 -4.44 -17.47 6.84
N SER A 168 -3.35 -16.98 6.25
CA SER A 168 -2.69 -17.63 5.12
C SER A 168 -1.20 -17.36 5.04
N VAL A 169 -0.46 -18.29 4.45
CA VAL A 169 0.94 -18.15 4.02
C VAL A 169 1.03 -18.64 2.59
N ARG A 170 1.79 -17.93 1.76
CA ARG A 170 2.06 -18.30 0.37
C ARG A 170 3.49 -17.91 0.01
N VAL A 171 4.21 -18.81 -0.63
CA VAL A 171 5.56 -18.58 -1.15
C VAL A 171 5.52 -18.82 -2.65
N VAL A 172 5.92 -17.80 -3.42
CA VAL A 172 5.99 -17.90 -4.89
C VAL A 172 7.33 -17.46 -5.41
N LYS A 173 7.79 -18.11 -6.48
CA LYS A 173 8.95 -17.74 -7.28
C LYS A 173 8.49 -17.33 -8.68
N TYR A 174 9.20 -16.39 -9.31
CA TYR A 174 8.95 -15.94 -10.68
C TYR A 174 10.24 -15.36 -11.28
N HIS A 175 10.33 -15.30 -12.61
CA HIS A 175 11.33 -14.47 -13.30
C HIS A 175 10.72 -13.17 -13.83
N VAL A 176 11.57 -12.18 -14.07
CA VAL A 176 11.26 -10.99 -14.85
C VAL A 176 12.24 -10.90 -16.01
N THR A 177 11.72 -10.75 -17.23
CA THR A 177 12.53 -10.46 -18.42
C THR A 177 12.99 -9.00 -18.37
N LYS A 178 14.30 -8.75 -18.32
CA LYS A 178 14.83 -7.38 -18.12
C LYS A 178 14.52 -6.43 -19.27
N GLU A 179 14.43 -6.94 -20.50
CA GLU A 179 14.20 -6.15 -21.71
C GLU A 179 12.75 -5.67 -21.86
N THR A 180 11.78 -6.37 -21.26
CA THR A 180 10.34 -6.10 -21.43
C THR A 180 9.60 -5.82 -20.12
N GLY A 181 10.19 -6.14 -18.97
CA GLY A 181 9.54 -6.09 -17.67
C GLY A 181 8.46 -7.17 -17.46
N GLU A 182 8.29 -8.08 -18.42
CA GLU A 182 7.29 -9.14 -18.38
C GLU A 182 7.59 -10.12 -17.24
N LYS A 183 6.54 -10.52 -16.51
CA LYS A 183 6.64 -11.50 -15.44
C LYS A 183 6.38 -12.89 -15.99
N GLY A 184 7.31 -13.79 -15.72
CA GLY A 184 7.21 -15.19 -16.02
C GLY A 184 6.11 -15.94 -15.27
N LYS A 185 6.04 -17.24 -15.57
CA LYS A 185 5.20 -18.17 -14.83
C LYS A 185 5.52 -18.12 -13.34
N LEU A 186 4.49 -17.89 -12.53
CA LEU A 186 4.56 -18.02 -11.08
C LEU A 186 4.63 -19.50 -10.69
N GLU A 187 5.70 -19.87 -9.99
CA GLU A 187 5.93 -21.15 -9.34
C GLU A 187 5.48 -21.04 -7.87
N GLU A 188 4.48 -21.81 -7.45
CA GLU A 188 3.99 -21.81 -6.06
C GLU A 188 4.75 -22.86 -5.24
N LEU A 189 5.69 -22.40 -4.41
CA LEU A 189 6.60 -23.25 -3.63
C LEU A 189 5.96 -23.75 -2.33
N TYR A 190 5.07 -22.95 -1.74
CA TYR A 190 4.33 -23.30 -0.53
C TYR A 190 3.02 -22.51 -0.46
N LYS A 191 1.98 -23.13 0.10
CA LYS A 191 0.71 -22.48 0.38
C LYS A 191 0.01 -23.17 1.55
N GLN A 192 -0.40 -22.39 2.52
CA GLN A 192 -1.17 -22.83 3.69
C GLN A 192 -2.29 -21.83 3.96
N THR A 193 -3.47 -22.36 4.25
CA THR A 193 -4.60 -21.60 4.81
C THR A 193 -4.90 -22.15 6.19
N TYR A 194 -5.22 -21.27 7.13
CA TYR A 194 -5.54 -21.59 8.52
C TYR A 194 -7.05 -21.37 8.73
N LYS A 195 -7.62 -22.02 9.76
CA LYS A 195 -9.06 -21.97 10.08
C LYS A 195 -9.28 -21.26 11.41
#